data_AF-A0A7S4K9D6-F1
#
_entry.id   AF-A0A7S4K9D6-F1
#
_cell.length_a   1.000
_cell.length_b   1.000
_cell.length_c   1.000
_cell.angle_alpha   90.00
_cell.angle_beta   90.00
_cell.angle_gamma   90.00
#
_symmetry.space_group_name_H-M   'P 1'
#
loop_
_entity.id
_entity.type
_entity.pdbx_description
1 polymer ?
#
loop_
_entity_poly.entity_id
_entity_poly.type
_entity_poly.pdbx_seq_one_letter_code
_entity_poly.pdbx_strand_id
1 'polypeptide(L)'
;CESNNKTCVPKGTMTILVDSEGLGAPGGTKVYDTKMVALTAMLSSVFFYNTMRKVNKLDVEFLGDVVMFDEVFRNISDEQFLASSIVWLVQSYSSRDRCEDYPSRFLRKLGDEANEELVMHDRVIDYVQERMMENRIFCLPYPKTRPYKAETELAELAYEELDGDYTSLI
;
A
#
# COMPACT_ATOMS: atom_id res chain seq x y z
N CYS A 1 32.80 -7.78 -14.38
CA CYS A 1 32.98 -7.03 -15.64
C CYS A 1 34.46 -6.91 -15.89
N GLU A 2 34.97 -7.49 -16.96
CA GLU A 2 36.33 -7.25 -17.44
C GLU A 2 36.27 -6.51 -18.77
N SER A 3 37.29 -5.68 -18.99
CA SER A 3 37.44 -4.76 -20.11
C SER A 3 37.31 -5.46 -21.46
N ASN A 4 36.23 -5.15 -22.18
CA ASN A 4 36.22 -4.76 -23.59
C ASN A 4 34.78 -4.82 -24.13
N ASN A 5 34.17 -3.64 -24.25
CA ASN A 5 33.17 -3.29 -25.25
C ASN A 5 31.97 -4.26 -25.43
N LYS A 6 31.40 -4.76 -24.33
CA LYS A 6 30.09 -5.40 -24.33
C LYS A 6 29.18 -4.62 -23.39
N THR A 7 28.01 -4.23 -23.89
CA THR A 7 26.88 -3.77 -23.09
C THR A 7 26.72 -4.74 -21.91
N CYS A 8 26.95 -4.22 -20.70
CA CYS A 8 26.73 -4.95 -19.46
C CYS A 8 25.21 -5.16 -19.34
N VAL A 9 24.70 -6.27 -19.88
CA VAL A 9 23.34 -6.71 -19.57
C VAL A 9 23.38 -7.15 -18.09
N PRO A 10 22.65 -6.50 -17.18
CA PRO A 10 22.57 -6.93 -15.79
C PRO A 10 22.11 -8.39 -15.78
N LYS A 11 22.93 -9.28 -15.21
CA LYS A 11 22.64 -10.71 -15.22
C LYS A 11 21.80 -11.04 -14.00
N GLY A 12 20.49 -11.16 -14.22
CA GLY A 12 19.51 -11.62 -13.24
C GLY A 12 18.75 -10.48 -12.56
N THR A 13 17.46 -10.72 -12.30
CA THR A 13 16.61 -9.88 -11.45
C THR A 13 16.60 -10.49 -10.05
N MET A 14 16.82 -9.68 -9.03
CA MET A 14 16.67 -10.09 -7.63
C MET A 14 15.34 -9.53 -7.10
N THR A 15 14.48 -10.41 -6.60
CA THR A 15 13.25 -10.01 -5.91
C THR A 15 13.56 -9.86 -4.43
N ILE A 16 13.41 -8.64 -3.91
CA ILE A 16 13.51 -8.35 -2.48
C ILE A 16 12.09 -8.19 -1.94
N LEU A 17 11.75 -8.94 -0.89
CA LEU A 17 10.52 -8.77 -0.12
C LEU A 17 10.85 -8.01 1.15
N VAL A 18 10.18 -6.87 1.36
CA VAL A 18 10.34 -6.04 2.55
C VAL A 18 9.04 -6.12 3.33
N ASP A 19 9.12 -6.65 4.54
CA ASP A 19 8.02 -6.63 5.49
C ASP A 19 8.21 -5.44 6.43
N SER A 20 7.22 -4.55 6.49
CA SER A 20 7.27 -3.33 7.27
C SER A 20 6.13 -3.29 8.29
N GLU A 21 6.49 -3.28 9.55
CA GLU A 21 5.60 -2.96 10.65
C GLU A 21 5.57 -1.44 10.87
N GLY A 22 4.45 -0.89 11.35
CA GLY A 22 4.48 0.50 11.81
C GLY A 22 3.20 1.30 11.77
N LEU A 23 2.04 0.79 11.34
CA LEU A 23 0.82 1.60 11.37
C LEU A 23 0.08 1.43 12.71
N GLY A 24 0.36 2.32 13.67
CA GLY A 24 -0.37 2.37 14.94
C GLY A 24 -0.06 1.21 15.89
N ALA A 25 1.16 0.66 15.80
CA ALA A 25 1.59 -0.41 16.68
C ALA A 25 1.59 0.03 18.16
N PRO A 26 1.14 -0.81 19.11
CA PRO A 26 1.15 -0.48 20.53
C PRO A 26 2.57 -0.10 21.00
N GLY A 27 2.75 1.14 21.47
CA GLY A 27 4.03 1.66 21.95
C GLY A 27 4.88 2.42 20.93
N GLY A 28 4.44 2.51 19.67
CA GLY A 28 5.07 3.36 18.64
C GLY A 28 4.72 4.83 18.83
N THR A 29 5.62 5.74 18.44
CA THR A 29 5.24 7.16 18.25
C THR A 29 4.94 7.37 16.78
N LYS A 30 3.81 8.06 16.49
CA LYS A 30 3.31 8.35 15.13
C LYS A 30 4.40 8.86 14.17
N VAL A 31 5.43 9.54 14.68
CA VAL A 31 6.51 10.13 13.90
C VAL A 31 7.52 9.11 13.36
N TYR A 32 7.82 8.03 14.08
CA TYR A 32 8.76 7.00 13.61
C TYR A 32 8.08 6.03 12.64
N ASP A 33 6.83 5.69 12.94
CA ASP A 33 5.91 4.90 12.12
C ASP A 33 5.83 5.44 10.68
N THR A 34 5.55 6.73 10.55
CA THR A 34 5.50 7.44 9.27
C THR A 34 6.81 7.34 8.48
N LYS A 35 7.97 7.49 9.15
CA LYS A 35 9.28 7.49 8.47
C LYS A 35 9.66 6.13 7.92
N MET A 36 9.34 5.06 8.65
CA MET A 36 9.61 3.69 8.22
C MET A 36 8.80 3.31 7.00
N VAL A 37 7.52 3.68 6.96
CA VAL A 37 6.68 3.41 5.80
C VAL A 37 7.08 4.27 4.61
N ALA A 38 7.38 5.56 4.82
CA ALA A 38 7.91 6.41 3.75
C ALA A 38 9.18 5.80 3.15
N LEU A 39 10.14 5.38 3.98
CA LEU A 39 11.34 4.70 3.52
C LEU A 39 11.03 3.38 2.77
N THR A 40 10.07 2.59 3.24
CA THR A 40 9.66 1.34 2.59
C THR A 40 9.05 1.61 1.21
N ALA A 41 8.15 2.60 1.11
CA ALA A 41 7.61 3.07 -0.15
C ALA A 41 8.69 3.67 -1.06
N MET A 42 9.79 4.18 -0.50
CA MET A 42 10.94 4.69 -1.25
C MET A 42 11.90 3.64 -1.77
N LEU A 43 12.05 2.52 -1.07
CA LEU A 43 12.97 1.46 -1.47
C LEU A 43 12.31 0.40 -2.35
N SER A 44 10.98 0.36 -2.38
CA SER A 44 10.23 -0.63 -3.16
C SER A 44 10.08 -0.19 -4.63
N SER A 45 9.87 -1.17 -5.50
CA SER A 45 9.33 -0.93 -6.85
C SER A 45 7.81 -1.01 -6.87
N VAL A 46 7.25 -1.81 -5.95
CA VAL A 46 5.82 -2.00 -5.71
C VAL A 46 5.59 -1.94 -4.21
N PHE A 47 4.73 -1.03 -3.77
CA PHE A 47 4.38 -0.82 -2.38
C PHE A 47 2.96 -1.33 -2.13
N PHE A 48 2.86 -2.40 -1.34
CA PHE A 48 1.58 -2.99 -0.93
C PHE A 48 1.08 -2.30 0.34
N TYR A 49 0.00 -1.55 0.24
CA TYR A 49 -0.66 -0.96 1.41
C TYR A 49 -1.76 -1.89 1.91
N ASN A 50 -1.51 -2.55 3.05
CA ASN A 50 -2.38 -3.56 3.62
C ASN A 50 -3.32 -2.98 4.69
N THR A 51 -4.63 -3.21 4.54
CA THR A 51 -5.66 -2.76 5.48
C THR A 51 -6.57 -3.91 5.89
N MET A 52 -7.15 -3.80 7.09
CA MET A 52 -8.15 -4.76 7.60
C MET A 52 -9.57 -4.24 7.37
N ARG A 53 -10.40 -5.06 6.73
CA ARG A 53 -11.85 -4.90 6.47
C ARG A 53 -12.23 -3.76 5.52
N LYS A 54 -11.64 -2.58 5.70
CA LYS A 54 -11.92 -1.37 4.93
C LYS A 54 -10.73 -0.40 4.95
N VAL A 55 -10.67 0.45 3.94
CA VAL A 55 -9.80 1.63 3.93
C VAL A 55 -10.50 2.76 4.70
N ASN A 56 -9.85 3.30 5.71
CA ASN A 56 -10.31 4.42 6.53
C ASN A 56 -9.64 5.73 6.07
N LYS A 57 -10.19 6.87 6.51
CA LYS A 57 -9.64 8.20 6.23
C LYS A 57 -8.16 8.31 6.65
N LEU A 58 -7.83 7.75 7.81
CA LEU A 58 -6.46 7.76 8.35
C LEU A 58 -5.47 7.02 7.45
N ASP A 59 -5.91 5.98 6.74
CA ASP A 59 -5.04 5.20 5.85
C ASP A 59 -4.61 6.05 4.64
N VAL A 60 -5.54 6.86 4.13
CA VAL A 60 -5.29 7.82 3.03
C VAL A 60 -4.49 9.02 3.53
N GLU A 61 -4.86 9.63 4.66
CA GLU A 61 -4.12 10.75 5.25
C GLU A 61 -2.67 10.40 5.55
N PHE A 62 -2.40 9.17 5.98
CA PHE A 62 -1.06 8.68 6.24
C PHE A 62 -0.18 8.71 4.98
N LEU A 63 -0.74 8.44 3.79
CA LEU A 63 0.00 8.59 2.54
C LEU A 63 0.38 10.04 2.25
N GLY A 64 -0.26 11.02 2.91
CA GLY A 64 0.14 12.42 2.86
C GLY A 64 1.56 12.66 3.35
N ASP A 65 2.01 11.91 4.34
CA ASP A 65 3.40 12.02 4.79
C ASP A 65 4.37 11.51 3.70
N VAL A 66 4.01 10.46 2.97
CA VAL A 66 4.80 9.95 1.84
C VAL A 66 4.90 11.00 0.71
N VAL A 67 3.82 11.74 0.45
CA VAL A 67 3.83 12.88 -0.49
C VAL A 67 4.85 13.93 -0.05
N MET A 68 4.82 14.32 1.23
CA MET A 68 5.76 15.31 1.78
C MET A 68 7.21 14.84 1.65
N PHE A 69 7.49 13.55 1.90
CA PHE A 69 8.83 12.99 1.70
C PHE A 69 9.26 13.07 0.24
N ASP A 70 8.43 12.66 -0.72
CA ASP A 70 8.73 12.75 -2.16
C ASP A 70 9.06 14.19 -2.59
N GLU A 71 8.25 15.17 -2.17
CA GLU A 71 8.48 16.59 -2.45
C GLU A 71 9.82 17.09 -1.89
N VAL A 72 10.15 16.75 -0.64
CA VAL A 72 11.42 17.13 -0.02
C VAL A 72 12.60 16.51 -0.76
N PHE A 73 12.51 15.23 -1.14
CA PHE A 73 13.59 14.55 -1.86
C PHE A 73 13.83 15.13 -3.26
N ARG A 74 12.77 15.43 -4.01
CA ARG A 74 12.87 16.09 -5.32
C ARG A 74 13.55 17.46 -5.22
N ASN A 75 13.22 18.23 -4.18
CA ASN A 75 13.80 19.55 -3.98
C ASN A 75 15.28 19.53 -3.59
N ILE A 76 15.76 18.45 -2.96
CA ILE A 76 17.15 18.35 -2.45
C ILE A 76 18.09 17.67 -3.44
N SER A 77 17.61 16.67 -4.18
CA SER A 77 18.49 15.76 -4.92
C SER A 77 18.58 16.03 -6.43
N ASP A 78 17.77 16.94 -6.99
CA ASP A 78 17.61 17.17 -8.45
C ASP A 78 17.23 15.90 -9.25
N GLU A 79 17.03 14.77 -8.55
CA GLU A 79 16.65 13.48 -9.07
C GLU A 79 15.13 13.31 -8.95
N GLN A 80 14.52 12.77 -9.99
CA GLN A 80 13.13 12.33 -9.91
C GLN A 80 13.08 11.02 -9.12
N PHE A 81 12.49 11.09 -7.96
CA PHE A 81 12.15 9.90 -7.20
C PHE A 81 11.15 9.05 -8.00
N LEU A 82 11.57 7.84 -8.38
CA LEU A 82 10.69 6.81 -8.94
C LEU A 82 9.84 6.26 -7.82
N ALA A 83 8.79 7.00 -7.48
CA ALA A 83 7.87 6.57 -6.45
C ALA A 83 7.31 5.18 -6.76
N SER A 84 7.27 4.33 -5.73
CA SER A 84 6.67 3.02 -5.84
C SER A 84 5.28 3.09 -6.42
N SER A 85 4.99 2.14 -7.30
CA SER A 85 3.60 1.87 -7.62
C SER A 85 2.87 1.35 -6.40
N ILE A 86 1.66 1.87 -6.16
CA ILE A 86 0.85 1.50 -5.00
C ILE A 86 -0.15 0.42 -5.39
N VAL A 87 -0.20 -0.65 -4.60
CA VAL A 87 -1.22 -1.69 -4.67
C VAL A 87 -1.93 -1.76 -3.33
N TRP A 88 -3.25 -1.62 -3.34
CA TRP A 88 -4.06 -1.74 -2.13
C TRP A 88 -4.43 -3.19 -1.86
N LEU A 89 -4.25 -3.64 -0.64
CA LEU A 89 -4.70 -4.95 -0.16
C LEU A 89 -5.69 -4.73 0.98
N VAL A 90 -6.93 -5.15 0.79
CA VAL A 90 -8.00 -5.05 1.80
C VAL A 90 -8.34 -6.45 2.24
N GLN A 91 -7.87 -6.83 3.42
CA GLN A 91 -8.11 -8.15 4.00
C GLN A 91 -9.48 -8.24 4.64
N SER A 92 -10.06 -9.44 4.70
CA SER A 92 -11.38 -9.65 5.33
C SER A 92 -12.45 -8.71 4.76
N TYR A 93 -12.36 -8.40 3.47
CA TYR A 93 -13.27 -7.51 2.76
C TYR A 93 -14.67 -8.11 2.74
N SER A 94 -15.63 -7.33 3.22
CA SER A 94 -17.03 -7.76 3.32
C SER A 94 -18.00 -6.66 2.87
N SER A 95 -17.53 -5.70 2.06
CA SER A 95 -18.41 -4.67 1.49
C SER A 95 -19.31 -5.28 0.41
N ARG A 96 -20.42 -4.59 0.15
CA ARG A 96 -21.29 -4.89 -1.00
C ARG A 96 -20.75 -4.33 -2.31
N ASP A 97 -19.79 -3.42 -2.25
CA ASP A 97 -19.18 -2.81 -3.43
C ASP A 97 -18.29 -3.83 -4.15
N ARG A 98 -18.29 -3.80 -5.48
CA ARG A 98 -17.29 -4.54 -6.26
C ARG A 98 -15.91 -4.00 -5.94
N CYS A 99 -14.90 -4.87 -5.90
CA CYS A 99 -13.56 -4.47 -5.49
C CYS A 99 -12.98 -3.38 -6.41
N GLU A 100 -13.26 -3.47 -7.71
CA GLU A 100 -12.79 -2.54 -8.73
C GLU A 100 -13.39 -1.14 -8.59
N ASP A 101 -14.61 -1.04 -8.03
CA ASP A 101 -15.28 0.24 -7.80
C ASP A 101 -14.87 0.85 -6.44
N TYR A 102 -14.28 0.06 -5.54
CA TYR A 102 -14.01 0.47 -4.17
C TYR A 102 -13.05 1.68 -4.03
N PRO A 103 -12.00 1.83 -4.87
CA PRO A 103 -11.13 3.02 -4.85
C PRO A 103 -11.89 4.34 -4.99
N SER A 104 -12.97 4.38 -5.77
CA SER A 104 -13.78 5.60 -5.96
C SER A 104 -14.39 6.13 -4.66
N ARG A 105 -14.51 5.30 -3.61
CA ARG A 105 -15.08 5.69 -2.33
C ARG A 105 -14.09 6.42 -1.43
N PHE A 106 -12.83 6.01 -1.44
CA PHE A 106 -11.80 6.58 -0.56
C PHE A 106 -10.85 7.53 -1.29
N LEU A 107 -10.81 7.52 -2.62
CA LEU A 107 -10.05 8.46 -3.45
C LEU A 107 -10.90 9.61 -3.99
N ARG A 108 -11.88 10.05 -3.20
CA ARG A 108 -12.78 11.14 -3.60
C ARG A 108 -12.24 12.47 -3.11
N LYS A 109 -11.91 13.36 -4.04
CA LYS A 109 -11.59 14.76 -3.73
C LYS A 109 -12.76 15.48 -3.06
N LEU A 110 -12.45 16.43 -2.19
CA LEU A 110 -13.43 17.20 -1.42
C LEU A 110 -13.64 18.61 -1.98
N GLY A 111 -12.65 19.19 -2.67
CA GLY A 111 -12.83 20.35 -3.55
C GLY A 111 -13.16 21.66 -2.82
N ASP A 112 -12.26 22.10 -1.94
CA ASP A 112 -12.35 23.42 -1.28
C ASP A 112 -10.96 24.07 -1.17
N GLU A 113 -10.67 24.99 -2.07
CA GLU A 113 -9.37 25.67 -2.16
C GLU A 113 -9.11 26.66 -1.01
N ALA A 114 -10.15 27.05 -0.27
CA ALA A 114 -10.01 27.97 0.86
C ALA A 114 -9.60 27.24 2.16
N ASN A 115 -9.65 25.91 2.18
CA ASN A 115 -9.34 25.09 3.34
C ASN A 115 -8.04 24.32 3.11
N GLU A 116 -6.97 24.72 3.81
CA GLU A 116 -5.64 24.12 3.69
C GLU A 116 -5.62 22.62 3.96
N GLU A 117 -6.44 22.12 4.90
CA GLU A 117 -6.55 20.68 5.19
C GLU A 117 -7.16 19.92 4.02
N LEU A 118 -8.17 20.50 3.36
CA LEU A 118 -8.82 19.90 2.20
C LEU A 118 -7.94 19.99 0.95
N VAL A 119 -7.17 21.07 0.80
CA VAL A 119 -6.14 21.18 -0.24
C VAL A 119 -5.09 20.09 -0.08
N MET A 120 -4.60 19.87 1.15
CA MET A 120 -3.64 18.80 1.41
C MET A 120 -4.26 17.43 1.11
N HIS A 121 -5.47 17.17 1.59
CA HIS A 121 -6.20 15.94 1.30
C HIS A 121 -6.28 15.67 -0.21
N ASP A 122 -6.72 16.65 -1.01
CA ASP A 122 -6.89 16.47 -2.45
C ASP A 122 -5.55 16.24 -3.17
N ARG A 123 -4.46 16.84 -2.69
CA ARG A 123 -3.10 16.53 -3.16
C ARG A 123 -2.68 15.10 -2.87
N VAL A 124 -3.02 14.57 -1.69
CA VAL A 124 -2.77 13.16 -1.38
C VAL A 124 -3.56 12.25 -2.32
N ILE A 125 -4.82 12.59 -2.59
CA ILE A 125 -5.63 11.83 -3.55
C ILE A 125 -4.98 11.82 -4.94
N ASP A 126 -4.53 12.97 -5.42
CA ASP A 126 -3.81 13.07 -6.71
C ASP A 126 -2.56 12.19 -6.74
N TYR A 127 -1.75 12.27 -5.69
CA TYR A 127 -0.53 11.49 -5.57
C TYR A 127 -0.80 9.98 -5.64
N VAL A 128 -1.82 9.52 -4.90
CA VAL A 128 -2.19 8.10 -4.83
C VAL A 128 -2.76 7.65 -6.17
N GLN A 129 -3.65 8.45 -6.79
CA GLN A 129 -4.23 8.11 -8.09
C GLN A 129 -3.19 8.02 -9.21
N GLU A 130 -2.19 8.90 -9.22
CA GLU A 130 -1.08 8.86 -10.18
C GLU A 130 -0.25 7.58 -10.05
N ARG A 131 -0.08 7.06 -8.83
CA ARG A 131 0.82 5.94 -8.52
C ARG A 131 0.13 4.59 -8.39
N MET A 132 -1.20 4.56 -8.32
CA MET A 132 -1.93 3.30 -8.34
C MET A 132 -1.75 2.65 -9.70
N MET A 133 -1.03 1.53 -9.72
CA MET A 133 -0.82 0.71 -10.92
C MET A 133 -2.17 0.33 -11.50
N GLU A 134 -2.65 1.01 -12.55
CA GLU A 134 -3.91 0.70 -13.23
C GLU A 134 -5.13 0.57 -12.28
N ASN A 135 -5.19 1.34 -11.19
CA ASN A 135 -6.19 1.20 -10.13
C ASN A 135 -6.20 -0.17 -9.42
N ARG A 136 -5.08 -0.90 -9.40
CA ARG A 136 -5.00 -2.24 -8.81
C ARG A 136 -5.25 -2.22 -7.31
N ILE A 137 -6.25 -3.00 -6.94
CA ILE A 137 -6.68 -3.27 -5.57
C ILE A 137 -7.04 -4.75 -5.47
N PHE A 138 -6.71 -5.37 -4.35
CA PHE A 138 -7.06 -6.73 -4.01
C PHE A 138 -7.94 -6.72 -2.78
N CYS A 139 -9.17 -7.20 -2.92
CA CYS A 139 -10.11 -7.34 -1.82
C CYS A 139 -10.21 -8.81 -1.44
N LEU A 140 -9.43 -9.22 -0.45
CA LEU A 140 -9.44 -10.60 0.00
C LEU A 140 -10.61 -10.82 0.96
N PRO A 141 -11.47 -11.84 0.75
CA PRO A 141 -12.51 -12.18 1.70
C PRO A 141 -11.88 -12.74 2.99
N TYR A 142 -12.73 -13.12 3.94
CA TYR A 142 -12.23 -13.86 5.11
C TYR A 142 -11.56 -15.16 4.65
N PRO A 143 -10.35 -15.49 5.16
CA PRO A 143 -9.71 -16.77 4.84
C PRO A 143 -10.54 -17.99 5.23
N LYS A 144 -11.39 -17.84 6.26
CA LYS A 144 -12.30 -18.87 6.77
C LYS A 144 -13.51 -18.22 7.47
N THR A 145 -14.73 -18.51 7.04
CA THR A 145 -15.98 -17.84 7.50
C THR A 145 -16.73 -18.60 8.60
N ARG A 146 -16.41 -19.87 8.84
CA ARG A 146 -17.03 -20.70 9.89
C ARG A 146 -16.34 -20.53 11.24
N PRO A 147 -17.03 -20.69 12.38
CA PRO A 147 -16.44 -20.54 13.70
C PRO A 147 -15.59 -21.77 14.02
N TYR A 148 -14.42 -21.88 13.39
CA TYR A 148 -13.32 -22.62 13.97
C TYR A 148 -12.71 -21.72 15.05
N LYS A 149 -12.49 -22.30 16.23
CA LYS A 149 -12.03 -21.70 17.49
C LYS A 149 -11.44 -20.30 17.29
N ALA A 150 -11.93 -19.32 18.03
CA ALA A 150 -11.48 -17.93 18.05
C ALA A 150 -9.97 -17.71 18.32
N GLU A 151 -9.18 -18.79 18.37
CA GLU A 151 -7.77 -18.89 18.68
C GLU A 151 -6.93 -19.55 17.56
N THR A 152 -7.52 -20.05 16.46
CA THR A 152 -6.71 -20.69 15.39
C THR A 152 -6.11 -19.61 14.49
N GLU A 153 -4.78 -19.53 14.45
CA GLU A 153 -4.08 -18.56 13.61
C GLU A 153 -4.11 -19.00 12.14
N LEU A 154 -4.13 -18.03 11.20
CA LEU A 154 -4.11 -18.31 9.76
C LEU A 154 -2.92 -19.20 9.37
N ALA A 155 -1.78 -19.04 10.04
CA ALA A 155 -0.56 -19.81 9.80
C ALA A 155 -0.69 -21.29 10.17
N GLU A 156 -1.69 -21.67 10.95
CA GLU A 156 -1.92 -23.06 11.39
C GLU A 156 -2.88 -23.83 10.48
N LEU A 157 -3.56 -23.14 9.57
CA LEU A 157 -4.52 -23.75 8.65
C LEU A 157 -3.80 -24.36 7.45
N ALA A 158 -4.18 -25.58 7.07
CA ALA A 158 -3.82 -26.14 5.78
C ALA A 158 -4.58 -25.42 4.64
N TYR A 159 -4.02 -25.43 3.42
CA TYR A 159 -4.63 -24.74 2.27
C TYR A 159 -6.05 -25.24 1.98
N GLU A 160 -6.29 -26.54 2.14
CA GLU A 160 -7.60 -27.18 1.93
C GLU A 160 -8.64 -26.78 2.97
N GLU A 161 -8.21 -26.17 4.08
CA GLU A 161 -9.09 -25.68 5.14
C GLU A 161 -9.52 -24.22 4.97
N LEU A 162 -8.96 -23.53 3.99
CA LEU A 162 -9.32 -22.17 3.61
C LEU A 162 -10.62 -22.17 2.79
N ASP A 163 -11.37 -21.09 2.87
CA ASP A 163 -12.59 -20.93 2.10
C ASP A 163 -12.27 -20.82 0.59
N GLY A 164 -13.08 -21.46 -0.25
CA GLY A 164 -12.89 -21.50 -1.70
C GLY A 164 -12.75 -20.11 -2.34
N ASP A 165 -13.61 -19.18 -1.93
CA ASP A 165 -13.59 -17.79 -2.40
C ASP A 165 -12.27 -17.09 -2.07
N TYR A 166 -11.66 -17.40 -0.92
CA TYR A 166 -10.33 -16.89 -0.55
C TYR A 166 -9.24 -17.51 -1.42
N THR A 167 -9.24 -18.84 -1.54
CA THR A 167 -8.22 -19.57 -2.33
C THR A 167 -8.25 -19.24 -3.82
N SER A 168 -9.40 -18.80 -4.37
CA SER A 168 -9.52 -18.43 -5.78
C SER A 168 -8.85 -17.10 -6.15
N LEU A 169 -8.46 -16.30 -5.15
CA LEU A 169 -7.89 -14.95 -5.32
C LEU A 169 -6.39 -14.88 -5.01
N ILE A 170 -5.80 -15.97 -4.50
CA ILE A 170 -4.38 -16.10 -4.15
C ILE A 170 -3.71 -17.15 -5.04
#